data_AF-A0A851PA68-F1
#
_entry.id   AF-A0A851PA68-F1
#
_cell.length_a   1.000
_cell.length_b   1.000
_cell.length_c   1.000
_cell.angle_alpha   90.00
_cell.angle_beta   90.00
_cell.angle_gamma   90.00
#
_symmetry.space_group_name_H-M   'P 1'
#
loop_
_entity.id
_entity.type
_entity.pdbx_description
1 polymer ?
#
loop_
_entity_poly.entity_id
_entity_poly.type
_entity_poly.pdbx_seq_one_letter_code
_entity_poly.pdbx_strand_id
1 'polypeptide(L)'
;VTVKNSGKDTVPAAGEKDEGSSKEEPWEAALKATAVDMEAGELRGRRVSVWDLLHSQHIPKENRKELLELYRAGELTLQQVKTVVTTIVSRAEAAAAQQSAHVGAPGAETAAAAAEHPQPVQED
;
A
#
# COMPACT_ATOMS: atom_id res chain seq x y z
N VAL A 1 17.86 -50.92 -7.64
CA VAL A 1 17.65 -49.57 -8.21
C VAL A 1 16.21 -49.41 -8.64
N THR A 2 15.41 -48.66 -7.88
CA THR A 2 14.20 -47.98 -8.36
C THR A 2 13.99 -46.76 -7.48
N VAL A 3 14.61 -45.66 -7.90
CA VAL A 3 14.30 -44.31 -7.41
C VAL A 3 13.06 -43.85 -8.16
N LYS A 4 12.06 -43.32 -7.44
CA LYS A 4 11.00 -42.41 -7.91
C LYS A 4 10.34 -41.83 -6.66
N ASN A 5 10.94 -40.82 -6.03
CA ASN A 5 10.58 -39.40 -6.22
C ASN A 5 9.06 -39.19 -6.30
N SER A 6 8.40 -39.12 -5.14
CA SER A 6 7.10 -38.46 -5.03
C SER A 6 7.35 -36.95 -4.95
N GLY A 7 7.49 -36.32 -6.12
CA GLY A 7 7.28 -34.89 -6.25
C GLY A 7 5.81 -34.60 -5.97
N LYS A 8 5.52 -34.24 -4.71
CA LYS A 8 4.23 -33.67 -4.32
C LYS A 8 4.18 -32.23 -4.85
N ASP A 9 4.01 -32.09 -6.15
CA ASP A 9 3.50 -30.85 -6.73
C ASP A 9 1.98 -30.88 -6.57
N THR A 10 1.54 -30.32 -5.46
CA THR A 10 0.17 -29.92 -5.27
C THR A 10 0.28 -28.61 -4.51
N VAL A 11 0.49 -27.57 -5.30
CA VAL A 11 0.05 -26.23 -4.93
C VAL A 11 -1.44 -26.19 -5.30
N PRO A 12 -2.38 -26.37 -4.35
CA PRO A 12 -3.69 -25.79 -4.55
C PRO A 12 -3.49 -24.28 -4.45
N ALA A 13 -3.58 -23.61 -5.59
CA ALA A 13 -3.73 -22.17 -5.65
C ALA A 13 -4.90 -21.79 -4.73
N ALA A 14 -4.58 -21.00 -3.71
CA ALA A 14 -5.48 -20.60 -2.66
C ALA A 14 -6.75 -19.94 -3.22
N GLY A 15 -7.91 -20.35 -2.70
CA GLY A 15 -9.08 -19.46 -2.62
C GLY A 15 -10.43 -20.03 -3.04
N GLU A 16 -10.73 -21.31 -2.82
CA GLU A 16 -12.13 -21.75 -2.75
C GLU A 16 -12.67 -21.47 -1.33
N LYS A 17 -13.54 -20.46 -1.21
CA LYS A 17 -14.53 -20.10 -0.15
C LYS A 17 -14.67 -18.58 -0.16
N ASP A 18 -15.83 -18.00 -0.48
CA ASP A 18 -16.97 -18.00 0.43
C ASP A 18 -18.31 -17.85 -0.30
N GLU A 19 -19.26 -18.68 0.12
CA GLU A 19 -20.68 -18.65 -0.23
C GLU A 19 -21.36 -17.63 0.69
N GLY A 20 -21.45 -16.37 0.25
CA GLY A 20 -21.94 -15.23 1.04
C GLY A 20 -23.29 -14.65 0.58
N SER A 21 -24.39 -15.34 0.88
CA SER A 21 -25.73 -14.78 1.14
C SER A 21 -26.21 -13.50 0.38
N SER A 22 -26.70 -13.71 -0.85
CA SER A 22 -27.94 -13.12 -1.43
C SER A 22 -28.15 -11.60 -1.59
N LYS A 23 -27.15 -10.71 -1.44
CA LYS A 23 -27.25 -9.32 -1.97
C LYS A 23 -25.92 -8.66 -2.35
N GLU A 24 -24.84 -9.42 -2.45
CA GLU A 24 -23.57 -8.88 -2.91
C GLU A 24 -23.51 -8.89 -4.44
N GLU A 25 -23.13 -7.75 -5.02
CA GLU A 25 -22.97 -7.63 -6.45
C GLU A 25 -21.79 -8.50 -6.92
N PRO A 26 -21.85 -9.13 -8.10
CA PRO A 26 -20.82 -10.08 -8.55
C PRO A 26 -19.42 -9.44 -8.62
N TRP A 27 -19.38 -8.14 -8.87
CA TRP A 27 -18.15 -7.35 -8.91
C TRP A 27 -17.57 -7.12 -7.50
N GLU A 28 -18.40 -6.99 -6.45
CA GLU A 28 -17.93 -6.89 -5.07
C GLU A 28 -17.29 -8.20 -4.61
N ALA A 29 -17.95 -9.33 -4.89
CA ALA A 29 -17.45 -10.66 -4.56
C ALA A 29 -16.09 -10.93 -5.23
N ALA A 30 -15.94 -10.57 -6.51
CA ALA A 30 -14.67 -10.71 -7.23
C ALA A 30 -13.53 -9.89 -6.61
N LEU A 31 -13.82 -8.65 -6.17
CA LEU A 31 -12.84 -7.79 -5.50
C LEU A 31 -12.49 -8.30 -4.10
N LYS A 32 -13.44 -8.85 -3.35
CA LYS A 32 -13.21 -9.45 -2.02
C LYS A 32 -12.40 -10.75 -2.10
N ALA A 33 -12.72 -11.59 -3.08
CA ALA A 33 -12.02 -12.86 -3.33
C ALA A 33 -10.57 -12.65 -3.80
N THR A 34 -10.29 -11.51 -4.44
CA THR A 34 -8.94 -11.16 -4.88
C THR A 34 -8.14 -10.56 -3.73
N ALA A 35 -7.19 -11.34 -3.21
CA ALA A 35 -6.21 -10.85 -2.24
C ALA A 35 -4.91 -10.40 -2.94
N VAL A 36 -4.33 -9.31 -2.43
CA VAL A 36 -3.02 -8.79 -2.85
C VAL A 36 -2.06 -8.98 -1.69
N ASP A 37 -0.87 -9.50 -2.01
CA ASP A 37 0.24 -9.50 -1.07
C ASP A 37 0.86 -8.11 -1.08
N MET A 38 0.83 -7.44 0.07
CA MET A 38 1.35 -6.10 0.21
C MET A 38 2.86 -6.16 0.43
N GLU A 39 3.63 -5.60 -0.49
CA GLU A 39 5.09 -5.54 -0.39
C GLU A 39 5.60 -4.20 0.17
N ALA A 40 4.71 -3.21 0.27
CA ALA A 40 5.00 -1.85 0.70
C ALA A 40 4.20 -1.47 1.95
N GLY A 41 4.83 -0.68 2.82
CA GLY A 41 4.14 -0.03 3.94
C GLY A 41 4.04 -0.82 5.25
N GLU A 42 3.18 -0.35 6.16
CA GLU A 42 2.84 -1.05 7.41
C GLU A 42 2.10 -2.39 7.13
N LEU A 43 1.43 -2.47 5.98
CA LEU A 43 0.75 -3.66 5.51
C LEU A 43 1.71 -4.71 4.94
N ARG A 44 3.03 -4.44 4.89
CA ARG A 44 4.01 -5.32 4.28
C ARG A 44 3.98 -6.74 4.88
N GLY A 45 3.88 -7.75 4.02
CA GLY A 45 3.78 -9.15 4.42
C GLY A 45 2.39 -9.57 4.92
N ARG A 46 1.36 -8.74 4.73
CA ARG A 46 -0.05 -9.13 4.88
C ARG A 46 -0.70 -9.30 3.51
N ARG A 47 -1.54 -10.32 3.41
CA ARG A 47 -2.53 -10.45 2.32
C ARG A 47 -3.78 -9.65 2.68
N VAL A 48 -4.08 -8.65 1.88
CA VAL A 48 -5.26 -7.78 2.05
C VAL A 48 -6.11 -7.87 0.79
N SER A 49 -7.44 -7.96 0.95
CA SER A 49 -8.35 -8.01 -0.21
C SER A 49 -8.34 -6.68 -0.95
N VAL A 50 -8.44 -6.73 -2.29
CA VAL A 50 -8.52 -5.52 -3.13
C VAL A 50 -9.68 -4.63 -2.69
N TRP A 51 -10.83 -5.24 -2.35
CA TRP A 51 -11.99 -4.53 -1.78
C TRP A 51 -11.66 -3.76 -0.49
N ASP A 52 -10.90 -4.37 0.42
CA ASP A 52 -10.54 -3.75 1.69
C ASP A 52 -9.54 -2.60 1.49
N LEU A 53 -8.62 -2.71 0.52
CA LEU A 53 -7.74 -1.61 0.12
C LEU A 53 -8.50 -0.44 -0.50
N LEU A 54 -9.51 -0.71 -1.35
CA LEU A 54 -10.45 0.32 -1.82
C LEU A 54 -11.18 0.96 -0.64
N HIS A 55 -11.70 0.11 0.26
CA HIS A 55 -12.18 0.29 1.64
C HIS A 55 -11.39 1.26 2.51
N SER A 56 -10.08 1.18 2.40
CA SER A 56 -9.15 1.74 3.35
C SER A 56 -8.81 3.21 3.06
N GLN A 57 -8.16 3.85 4.02
CA GLN A 57 -7.80 5.28 3.97
C GLN A 57 -6.75 5.58 2.89
N HIS A 58 -6.08 4.58 2.33
CA HIS A 58 -5.08 4.76 1.27
C HIS A 58 -5.68 5.25 -0.06
N ILE A 59 -6.96 4.95 -0.33
CA ILE A 59 -7.62 5.31 -1.58
C ILE A 59 -8.70 6.38 -1.29
N PRO A 60 -8.58 7.59 -1.84
CA PRO A 60 -9.58 8.62 -1.66
C PRO A 60 -10.91 8.19 -2.29
N LYS A 61 -12.02 8.64 -1.71
CA LYS A 61 -13.38 8.28 -2.16
C LYS A 61 -13.61 8.49 -3.65
N GLU A 62 -12.98 9.52 -4.23
CA GLU A 62 -13.10 9.86 -5.65
C GLU A 62 -12.46 8.79 -6.55
N ASN A 63 -11.23 8.36 -6.22
CA ASN A 63 -10.56 7.26 -6.92
C ASN A 63 -11.32 5.95 -6.76
N ARG A 64 -11.86 5.68 -5.55
CA ARG A 64 -12.70 4.50 -5.31
C ARG A 64 -13.91 4.50 -6.24
N LYS A 65 -14.64 5.61 -6.32
CA LYS A 65 -15.85 5.71 -7.14
C LYS A 65 -15.52 5.48 -8.61
N GLU A 66 -14.50 6.16 -9.11
CA GLU A 66 -14.07 6.04 -10.51
C GLU A 66 -13.60 4.61 -10.85
N LEU A 67 -12.80 3.96 -9.99
CA LEU A 67 -12.40 2.57 -10.18
C LEU A 67 -13.59 1.61 -10.27
N LEU A 68 -14.58 1.80 -9.39
CA LEU A 68 -15.77 0.95 -9.34
C LEU A 68 -16.68 1.19 -10.53
N GLU A 69 -16.83 2.44 -10.98
CA GLU A 69 -17.59 2.77 -12.18
C GLU A 69 -16.95 2.15 -13.42
N LEU A 70 -15.64 2.27 -13.59
CA LEU A 70 -14.90 1.66 -14.71
C LEU A 70 -14.94 0.13 -14.65
N TYR A 71 -14.85 -0.48 -13.46
CA TYR A 71 -14.96 -1.92 -13.30
C TYR A 71 -16.37 -2.43 -13.61
N ARG A 72 -17.42 -1.71 -13.18
CA ARG A 72 -18.81 -2.01 -13.52
C ARG A 72 -19.13 -1.77 -14.99
N ALA A 73 -18.50 -0.78 -15.61
CA ALA A 73 -18.59 -0.52 -17.05
C ALA A 73 -17.85 -1.59 -17.88
N GLY A 74 -16.99 -2.41 -17.24
CA GLY A 74 -16.16 -3.39 -17.90
C GLY A 74 -14.95 -2.80 -18.63
N GLU A 75 -14.68 -1.50 -18.45
CA GLU A 75 -13.47 -0.84 -18.95
C GLU A 75 -12.23 -1.32 -18.20
N LEU A 76 -12.39 -1.60 -16.91
CA LEU A 76 -11.35 -2.17 -16.08
C LEU A 76 -11.61 -3.66 -15.81
N THR A 77 -10.52 -4.43 -15.77
CA THR A 77 -10.54 -5.83 -15.36
C THR A 77 -10.04 -5.97 -13.93
N LEU A 78 -10.36 -7.10 -13.29
CA LEU A 78 -9.95 -7.40 -11.92
C LEU A 78 -8.43 -7.28 -11.71
N GLN A 79 -7.63 -7.69 -12.71
CA GLN A 79 -6.18 -7.54 -12.69
C GLN A 79 -5.75 -6.07 -12.75
N GLN A 80 -6.38 -5.25 -13.59
CA GLN A 80 -6.08 -3.83 -13.67
C GLN A 80 -6.45 -3.12 -12.36
N VAL A 81 -7.62 -3.42 -11.79
CA VAL A 81 -8.05 -2.88 -10.50
C VAL A 81 -7.02 -3.23 -9.42
N LYS A 82 -6.59 -4.49 -9.35
CA LYS A 82 -5.51 -4.93 -8.46
C LYS A 82 -4.23 -4.12 -8.66
N THR A 83 -3.75 -3.94 -9.89
CA THR A 83 -2.53 -3.19 -10.19
C THR A 83 -2.65 -1.72 -9.77
N VAL A 84 -3.76 -1.07 -10.10
CA VAL A 84 -3.98 0.35 -9.76
C VAL A 84 -4.02 0.53 -8.24
N VAL A 85 -4.75 -0.32 -7.53
CA VAL A 85 -4.83 -0.31 -6.06
C VAL A 85 -3.45 -0.50 -5.45
N THR A 86 -2.71 -1.52 -5.87
CA THR A 86 -1.35 -1.79 -5.38
C THR A 86 -0.43 -0.59 -5.62
N THR A 87 -0.54 0.05 -6.79
CA THR A 87 0.25 1.24 -7.14
C THR A 87 -0.09 2.43 -6.25
N ILE A 88 -1.39 2.69 -6.02
CA ILE A 88 -1.83 3.79 -5.16
C ILE A 88 -1.33 3.57 -3.73
N VAL A 89 -1.51 2.38 -3.18
CA VAL A 89 -1.05 2.08 -1.81
C VAL A 89 0.46 2.13 -1.72
N SER A 90 1.20 1.52 -2.66
CA SER A 90 2.66 1.60 -2.67
C SER A 90 3.17 3.04 -2.71
N ARG A 91 2.51 3.93 -3.47
CA ARG A 91 2.86 5.35 -3.53
C ARG A 91 2.47 6.10 -2.25
N ALA A 92 1.31 5.78 -1.66
CA ALA A 92 0.87 6.35 -0.39
C ALA A 92 1.84 5.99 0.75
N GLU A 93 2.24 4.73 0.84
CA GLU A 93 3.18 4.23 1.86
C GLU A 93 4.58 4.83 1.65
N ALA A 94 5.05 4.95 0.40
CA ALA A 94 6.31 5.64 0.11
C ALA A 94 6.26 7.11 0.55
N ALA A 95 5.15 7.81 0.30
CA ALA A 95 4.96 9.18 0.76
C ALA A 95 4.87 9.27 2.30
N ALA A 96 4.21 8.33 2.96
CA ALA A 96 4.12 8.26 4.42
C ALA A 96 5.48 8.00 5.09
N ALA A 97 6.32 7.15 4.49
CA ALA A 97 7.69 6.93 4.95
C ALA A 97 8.55 8.21 4.85
N GLN A 98 8.40 8.98 3.77
CA GLN A 98 9.10 10.26 3.61
C GLN A 98 8.57 11.34 4.56
N GLN A 99 7.27 11.33 4.86
CA GLN A 99 6.67 12.23 5.84
C GLN A 99 7.03 11.86 7.29
N SER A 100 7.28 10.60 7.59
CA SER A 100 7.73 10.21 8.94
C SER A 100 9.20 10.56 9.20
N ALA A 101 10.02 10.70 8.15
CA ALA A 101 11.42 11.11 8.26
C ALA A 101 11.62 12.63 8.47
N HIS A 102 10.57 13.47 8.42
CA HIS A 102 10.70 14.92 8.66
C HIS A 102 10.33 15.38 10.09
N VAL A 103 9.88 14.47 10.97
CA VAL A 103 9.59 14.79 12.38
C VAL A 103 10.32 13.81 13.31
N GLY A 104 11.60 14.10 13.51
CA GLY A 104 12.52 13.38 14.38
C GLY A 104 13.95 13.75 14.00
N ALA A 105 14.30 15.04 14.00
CA ALA A 105 14.87 15.77 15.15
C ALA A 105 16.30 15.30 15.53
N PRO A 106 17.11 16.07 16.26
CA PRO A 106 17.10 17.50 16.58
C PRO A 106 18.43 18.17 16.17
N GLY A 107 18.58 19.47 16.49
CA GLY A 107 19.87 20.14 16.36
C GLY A 107 21.00 19.38 17.07
N ALA A 108 22.04 19.02 16.32
CA ALA A 108 23.38 18.96 16.86
C ALA A 108 23.98 20.35 16.72
N GLU A 109 23.60 21.21 17.65
CA GLU A 109 24.49 22.24 18.16
C GLU A 109 25.75 21.52 18.65
N THR A 110 26.80 21.52 17.83
CA THR A 110 28.17 21.24 18.30
C THR A 110 29.05 22.37 17.84
N ALA A 111 29.38 23.20 18.81
CA ALA A 111 30.33 24.28 18.76
C ALA A 111 31.70 23.83 18.20
N ALA A 112 32.22 24.62 17.26
CA ALA A 112 33.64 24.87 16.97
C ALA A 112 33.70 25.68 15.65
N ALA A 113 34.45 26.77 15.45
CA ALA A 113 35.37 27.53 16.28
C ALA A 113 35.63 28.87 15.55
N ALA A 114 35.82 29.94 16.34
CA ALA A 114 36.71 31.10 16.18
C ALA A 114 36.87 31.87 14.83
N ALA A 115 36.82 33.20 14.99
CA ALA A 115 37.36 34.30 14.16
C ALA A 115 36.53 34.64 12.89
N GLU A 116 36.08 35.89 12.62
CA GLU A 116 36.66 37.21 12.89
C GLU A 116 35.58 38.30 13.12
N HIS A 117 35.99 39.34 13.83
CA HIS A 117 35.27 40.56 14.24
C HIS A 117 35.07 41.54 13.05
N PRO A 118 33.94 42.29 12.94
CA PRO A 118 33.89 43.64 13.56
C PRO A 118 32.52 44.09 14.16
N GLN A 119 32.61 44.69 15.36
CA GLN A 119 31.81 45.74 16.04
C GLN A 119 30.37 46.08 15.58
N PRO A 120 29.44 46.22 16.55
CA PRO A 120 28.68 47.47 16.65
C PRO A 120 28.75 48.14 18.04
N VAL A 121 29.03 49.45 17.98
CA VAL A 121 28.80 50.51 18.97
C VAL A 121 27.40 50.46 19.62
N GLN A 122 27.31 50.73 20.93
CA GLN A 122 26.24 51.41 21.71
C GLN A 122 26.72 51.47 23.20
N GLU A 123 27.12 52.61 23.77
CA GLU A 123 26.36 53.78 24.30
C GLU A 123 25.94 53.62 25.79
N ASP A 124 26.75 54.18 26.72
CA ASP A 124 26.45 55.22 27.73
C ASP A 124 27.76 55.75 28.34
#